data_AF-A0A1W6WSF7-F1
#
_entry.id   AF-A0A1W6WSF7-F1
#
_cell.length_a   1.000
_cell.length_b   1.000
_cell.length_c   1.000
_cell.angle_alpha   90.00
_cell.angle_beta   90.00
_cell.angle_gamma   90.00
#
_symmetry.space_group_name_H-M   'P 1'
#
loop_
_entity.id
_entity.type
_entity.pdbx_description
1 polymer ?
#
loop_
_entity_poly.entity_id
_entity_poly.type
_entity_poly.pdbx_seq_one_letter_code
_entity_poly.pdbx_strand_id
1 'polypeptide(L)'
;MKPFMPKLVYFEPKALEYPLGKELYEKFTKMGLEIRETTSHNQIRNLPGENDLQKYRNAKATLVVGVRKTLKFDTSKPSAEYAIPLATGCMGHCHYCYLQTTLGSKPYVRVYVNLDEIFEKAKQYMDERAPEITRFEAACTSDIVGIDHLTHALKRAIEFIGESEYGRLRFVTKYSHVDHLLDAKHNGKTRFRFSINSRYVIKNFEPGTSPFEERIEAARKVAGAGYPLGFIVAPLYMHEGWEEGYRELFERLYNALKDMTIPNLTFELIQHRFTKPAKKVIQERYPNTKLEMDEEKRKYKWGRYGIGKYVYKKDEAEVLEETIRGYIHHFFPDAEIQYFT
;
A
#
# COMPACT_ATOMS: atom_id res chain seq x y z
N MET A 1 -0.30 -7.42 -16.10
CA MET A 1 -1.44 -7.72 -15.20
C MET A 1 -2.62 -6.82 -15.54
N LYS A 2 -3.89 -7.28 -15.48
CA LYS A 2 -5.05 -6.41 -15.75
C LYS A 2 -5.34 -5.45 -14.57
N PRO A 3 -5.79 -4.20 -14.82
CA PRO A 3 -6.26 -3.30 -13.78
C PRO A 3 -7.41 -3.91 -12.98
N PHE A 4 -7.52 -3.54 -11.70
CA PHE A 4 -8.60 -4.00 -10.84
C PHE A 4 -9.97 -3.52 -11.36
N MET A 5 -10.94 -4.44 -11.40
CA MET A 5 -12.34 -4.11 -11.63
C MET A 5 -13.19 -4.91 -10.63
N PRO A 6 -14.03 -4.27 -9.80
CA PRO A 6 -14.88 -5.01 -8.88
C PRO A 6 -15.91 -5.85 -9.63
N LYS A 7 -16.29 -6.98 -9.02
CA LYS A 7 -17.41 -7.81 -9.46
C LYS A 7 -18.73 -7.44 -8.78
N LEU A 8 -18.64 -6.74 -7.65
CA LEU A 8 -19.74 -6.32 -6.82
C LEU A 8 -19.41 -4.94 -6.24
N VAL A 9 -20.37 -4.02 -6.26
CA VAL A 9 -20.19 -2.69 -5.69
C VAL A 9 -21.28 -2.41 -4.65
N TYR A 10 -20.88 -1.92 -3.48
CA TYR A 10 -21.80 -1.38 -2.48
C TYR A 10 -21.69 0.14 -2.43
N PHE A 11 -22.82 0.83 -2.25
CA PHE A 11 -22.85 2.26 -1.98
C PHE A 11 -23.51 2.56 -0.64
N GLU A 12 -22.93 3.47 0.13
CA GLU A 12 -23.68 4.21 1.14
C GLU A 12 -24.60 5.23 0.43
N PRO A 13 -25.87 5.41 0.84
CA PRO A 13 -26.76 6.39 0.23
C PRO A 13 -26.16 7.80 0.18
N LYS A 14 -25.53 8.22 1.29
CA LYS A 14 -24.87 9.52 1.41
C LYS A 14 -23.70 9.71 0.44
N ALA A 15 -23.11 8.63 -0.09
CA ALA A 15 -22.03 8.78 -1.05
C ALA A 15 -22.52 9.44 -2.35
N LEU A 16 -23.79 9.24 -2.72
CA LEU A 16 -24.41 9.83 -3.91
C LEU A 16 -24.65 11.35 -3.78
N GLU A 17 -24.44 11.94 -2.60
CA GLU A 17 -24.46 13.39 -2.41
C GLU A 17 -23.17 14.06 -2.93
N TYR A 18 -22.09 13.28 -3.11
CA TYR A 18 -20.77 13.79 -3.54
C TYR A 18 -20.52 13.54 -5.03
N PRO A 19 -19.77 14.43 -5.72
CA PRO A 19 -19.49 14.29 -7.15
C PRO A 19 -18.88 12.93 -7.53
N LEU A 20 -17.86 12.47 -6.78
CA LEU A 20 -17.21 11.19 -7.04
C LEU A 20 -18.17 10.00 -6.83
N GLY A 21 -19.10 10.10 -5.88
CA GLY A 21 -20.10 9.04 -5.67
C GLY A 21 -21.08 8.93 -6.83
N LYS A 22 -21.56 10.07 -7.36
CA LYS A 22 -22.41 10.11 -8.55
C LYS A 22 -21.69 9.55 -9.78
N GLU A 23 -20.46 9.98 -10.01
CA GLU A 23 -19.61 9.51 -11.11
C GLU A 23 -19.42 7.99 -11.07
N LEU A 24 -19.04 7.45 -9.91
CA LEU A 24 -18.82 6.01 -9.74
C LEU A 24 -20.13 5.22 -9.91
N TYR A 25 -21.25 5.74 -9.41
CA TYR A 25 -22.54 5.08 -9.57
C TYR A 25 -22.94 5.00 -11.04
N GLU A 26 -22.84 6.09 -11.79
CA GLU A 26 -23.10 6.11 -13.22
C GLU A 26 -22.16 5.18 -13.99
N LYS A 27 -20.86 5.22 -13.69
CA LYS A 27 -19.83 4.37 -14.31
C LYS A 27 -20.17 2.89 -14.14
N PHE A 28 -20.40 2.44 -12.91
CA PHE A 28 -20.67 1.04 -12.63
C PHE A 28 -22.03 0.57 -13.14
N THR A 29 -23.03 1.46 -13.17
CA THR A 29 -24.34 1.17 -13.79
C THR A 29 -24.20 0.98 -15.30
N LYS A 30 -23.49 1.88 -16.00
CA LYS A 30 -23.23 1.76 -17.45
C LYS A 30 -22.45 0.50 -17.81
N MET A 31 -21.59 0.03 -16.90
CA MET A 31 -20.84 -1.22 -17.06
C MET A 31 -21.67 -2.48 -16.74
N GLY A 32 -22.91 -2.34 -16.27
CA GLY A 32 -23.78 -3.46 -15.90
C GLY A 32 -23.29 -4.25 -14.67
N LEU A 33 -22.54 -3.60 -13.77
CA LEU A 33 -22.08 -4.26 -12.55
C LEU A 33 -23.23 -4.41 -11.55
N GLU A 34 -23.16 -5.46 -10.73
CA GLU A 34 -24.08 -5.61 -9.61
C GLU A 34 -23.80 -4.52 -8.57
N ILE A 35 -24.79 -3.67 -8.32
CA ILE A 35 -24.75 -2.60 -7.32
C ILE A 35 -25.74 -2.90 -6.21
N ARG A 36 -25.28 -2.80 -4.96
CA ARG A 36 -26.09 -2.97 -3.75
C ARG A 36 -25.97 -1.76 -2.85
N GLU A 37 -26.95 -1.57 -1.98
CA GLU A 37 -26.89 -0.54 -0.93
C GLU A 37 -26.30 -1.11 0.36
N THR A 38 -25.62 -0.28 1.15
CA THR A 38 -25.27 -0.56 2.54
C THR A 38 -25.48 0.67 3.40
N THR A 39 -25.93 0.47 4.64
CA THR A 39 -26.10 1.58 5.61
C THR A 39 -24.77 2.14 6.09
N SER A 40 -23.71 1.33 6.03
CA SER A 40 -22.37 1.69 6.48
C SER A 40 -21.32 0.89 5.73
N HIS A 41 -20.30 1.59 5.23
CA HIS A 41 -19.12 1.01 4.63
C HIS A 41 -18.32 0.14 5.62
N ASN A 42 -18.63 0.19 6.92
CA ASN A 42 -18.04 -0.66 7.95
C ASN A 42 -18.83 -1.95 8.22
N GLN A 43 -20.05 -2.10 7.69
CA GLN A 43 -20.93 -3.23 8.00
C GLN A 43 -21.63 -3.76 6.74
N ILE A 44 -20.92 -4.59 5.97
CA ILE A 44 -21.49 -5.32 4.83
C ILE A 44 -22.11 -6.63 5.33
N ARG A 45 -23.44 -6.77 5.25
CA ARG A 45 -24.18 -7.93 5.82
C ARG A 45 -24.35 -9.10 4.86
N ASN A 46 -24.53 -8.83 3.57
CA ASN A 46 -24.94 -9.85 2.59
C ASN A 46 -23.84 -10.17 1.57
N LEU A 47 -22.59 -10.27 2.02
CA LEU A 47 -21.48 -10.59 1.12
C LEU A 47 -21.60 -12.05 0.61
N PRO A 48 -21.57 -12.30 -0.70
CA PRO A 48 -21.70 -13.66 -1.25
C PRO A 48 -20.61 -14.62 -0.76
N GLY A 49 -20.96 -15.90 -0.58
CA GLY A 49 -20.04 -16.99 -0.27
C GLY A 49 -20.61 -17.96 0.76
N GLU A 50 -20.39 -19.26 0.55
CA GLU A 50 -20.90 -20.35 1.40
C GLU A 50 -20.04 -20.57 2.65
N ASN A 51 -18.76 -20.20 2.58
CA ASN A 51 -17.79 -20.32 3.67
C ASN A 51 -16.90 -19.06 3.78
N ASP A 52 -16.12 -18.97 4.85
CA ASP A 52 -15.31 -17.79 5.14
C ASP A 52 -14.22 -17.52 4.10
N LEU A 53 -13.65 -18.57 3.49
CA LEU A 53 -12.66 -18.43 2.42
C LEU A 53 -13.27 -17.86 1.15
N GLN A 54 -14.46 -18.35 0.74
CA GLN A 54 -15.19 -17.78 -0.39
C GLN A 54 -15.60 -16.33 -0.11
N LYS A 55 -16.15 -16.04 1.07
CA LYS A 55 -16.48 -14.66 1.48
C LYS A 55 -15.25 -13.75 1.44
N TYR A 56 -14.10 -14.22 1.92
CA TYR A 56 -12.84 -13.48 1.85
C TYR A 56 -12.43 -13.15 0.41
N ARG A 57 -12.48 -14.14 -0.51
CA ARG A 57 -12.16 -13.93 -1.93
C ARG A 57 -13.14 -12.98 -2.61
N ASN A 58 -14.43 -13.15 -2.37
CA ASN A 58 -15.47 -12.28 -2.91
C ASN A 58 -15.33 -10.85 -2.38
N ALA A 59 -14.97 -10.67 -1.11
CA ALA A 59 -14.68 -9.35 -0.55
C ALA A 59 -13.55 -8.65 -1.30
N LYS A 60 -12.44 -9.34 -1.60
CA LYS A 60 -11.31 -8.74 -2.33
C LYS A 60 -11.65 -8.36 -3.77
N ALA A 61 -12.75 -8.89 -4.31
CA ALA A 61 -13.33 -8.49 -5.59
C ALA A 61 -14.52 -7.50 -5.44
N THR A 62 -14.79 -7.01 -4.23
CA THR A 62 -15.88 -6.09 -3.91
C THR A 62 -15.35 -4.69 -3.62
N LEU A 63 -15.98 -3.69 -4.22
CA LEU A 63 -15.74 -2.27 -3.92
C LEU A 63 -16.89 -1.72 -3.08
N VAL A 64 -16.58 -0.87 -2.10
CA VAL A 64 -17.55 -0.20 -1.26
C VAL A 64 -17.28 1.30 -1.31
N VAL A 65 -18.24 2.06 -1.84
CA VAL A 65 -18.18 3.51 -1.98
C VAL A 65 -18.89 4.12 -0.78
N GLY A 66 -18.17 4.90 0.03
CA GLY A 66 -18.72 5.48 1.26
C GLY A 66 -18.12 6.84 1.60
N VAL A 67 -18.58 7.41 2.71
CA VAL A 67 -18.14 8.72 3.23
C VAL A 67 -17.22 8.51 4.42
N ARG A 68 -16.05 9.15 4.43
CA ARG A 68 -15.12 9.11 5.56
C ARG A 68 -15.65 9.99 6.69
N LYS A 69 -16.30 9.38 7.68
CA LYS A 69 -16.84 10.10 8.86
C LYS A 69 -15.77 10.47 9.89
N THR A 70 -14.69 9.68 10.00
CA THR A 70 -13.60 9.94 10.94
C THR A 70 -12.51 10.74 10.24
N LEU A 71 -12.50 12.06 10.47
CA LEU A 71 -11.53 12.99 9.89
C LEU A 71 -10.25 13.13 10.70
N LYS A 72 -10.16 12.63 11.94
CA LYS A 72 -8.87 12.53 12.64
C LYS A 72 -7.96 11.54 11.90
N PHE A 73 -6.79 11.99 11.45
CA PHE A 73 -5.82 11.13 10.77
C PHE A 73 -4.96 10.38 11.78
N ASP A 74 -4.72 9.11 11.50
CA ASP A 74 -3.79 8.30 12.29
C ASP A 74 -2.34 8.71 11.97
N THR A 75 -1.43 8.55 12.93
CA THR A 75 0.00 8.76 12.69
C THR A 75 0.58 7.64 11.83
N SER A 76 1.54 7.96 10.95
CA SER A 76 2.14 6.97 10.02
C SER A 76 3.66 6.81 10.19
N LYS A 77 4.17 6.99 11.41
CA LYS A 77 5.62 6.87 11.66
C LYS A 77 6.09 5.41 11.46
N PRO A 78 7.29 5.18 10.89
CA PRO A 78 8.29 6.17 10.48
C PRO A 78 8.10 6.76 9.08
N SER A 79 7.12 6.30 8.28
CA SER A 79 6.89 6.79 6.90
C SER A 79 6.51 8.28 6.88
N ALA A 80 5.47 8.67 7.60
CA ALA A 80 4.94 10.03 7.53
C ALA A 80 4.39 10.51 8.88
N GLU A 81 4.13 11.80 8.99
CA GLU A 81 3.44 12.36 10.14
C GLU A 81 2.04 11.77 10.26
N TYR A 82 1.28 11.75 9.16
CA TYR A 82 -0.11 11.29 9.12
C TYR A 82 -0.41 10.32 7.98
N ALA A 83 -1.46 9.52 8.14
CA ALA A 83 -2.07 8.73 7.08
C ALA A 83 -3.29 9.46 6.52
N ILE A 84 -3.26 9.84 5.24
CA ILE A 84 -4.40 10.48 4.58
C ILE A 84 -5.39 9.41 4.09
N PRO A 85 -6.64 9.38 4.59
CA PRO A 85 -7.56 8.27 4.37
C PRO A 85 -8.34 8.42 3.06
N LEU A 86 -7.73 8.07 1.93
CA LEU A 86 -8.41 8.07 0.62
C LEU A 86 -9.11 6.74 0.32
N ALA A 87 -8.56 5.64 0.82
CA ALA A 87 -9.10 4.30 0.64
C ALA A 87 -8.71 3.36 1.77
N THR A 88 -9.33 2.17 1.81
CA THR A 88 -8.96 1.09 2.71
C THR A 88 -9.23 -0.27 2.08
N GLY A 89 -8.35 -1.25 2.26
CA GLY A 89 -8.44 -2.56 1.63
C GLY A 89 -7.64 -2.63 0.34
N CYS A 90 -7.48 -3.85 -0.17
CA CYS A 90 -6.69 -4.14 -1.34
C CYS A 90 -7.19 -5.44 -1.99
N MET A 91 -7.23 -5.46 -3.30
CA MET A 91 -7.54 -6.63 -4.14
C MET A 91 -6.42 -7.68 -4.17
N GLY A 92 -5.18 -7.30 -3.83
CA GLY A 92 -4.04 -8.20 -3.79
C GLY A 92 -4.17 -9.27 -2.71
N HIS A 93 -3.58 -10.43 -2.97
CA HIS A 93 -3.65 -11.61 -2.11
C HIS A 93 -2.31 -11.90 -1.42
N CYS A 94 -1.54 -10.87 -1.04
CA CYS A 94 -0.26 -11.08 -0.36
C CYS A 94 -0.43 -11.90 0.93
N HIS A 95 0.22 -13.06 1.04
CA HIS A 95 0.01 -14.00 2.16
C HIS A 95 0.40 -13.38 3.50
N TYR A 96 1.48 -12.60 3.51
CA TYR A 96 2.05 -11.94 4.70
C TYR A 96 1.34 -10.62 5.05
N CYS A 97 0.28 -10.23 4.35
CA CYS A 97 -0.29 -8.89 4.46
C CYS A 97 -0.76 -8.58 5.88
N TYR A 98 -0.13 -7.59 6.53
CA TYR A 98 -0.46 -7.19 7.91
C TYR A 98 -1.89 -6.64 8.05
N LEU A 99 -2.47 -6.11 6.96
CA LEU A 99 -3.85 -5.64 6.94
C LEU A 99 -4.86 -6.75 7.23
N GLN A 100 -4.48 -8.02 7.09
CA GLN A 100 -5.35 -9.13 7.46
C GLN A 100 -5.74 -9.14 8.93
N THR A 101 -4.86 -8.63 9.80
CA THR A 101 -5.13 -8.46 11.24
C THR A 101 -5.54 -7.05 11.61
N THR A 102 -5.12 -6.03 10.85
CA THR A 102 -5.52 -4.63 11.10
C THR A 102 -6.94 -4.32 10.64
N LEU A 103 -7.33 -4.78 9.45
CA LEU A 103 -8.68 -4.59 8.90
C LEU A 103 -9.64 -5.70 9.33
N GLY A 104 -9.13 -6.76 9.97
CA GLY A 104 -9.89 -7.85 10.54
C GLY A 104 -10.87 -8.49 9.55
N SER A 105 -12.17 -8.38 9.87
CA SER A 105 -13.29 -8.94 9.13
C SER A 105 -13.75 -8.09 7.92
N LYS A 106 -13.00 -7.05 7.54
CA LYS A 106 -13.35 -6.15 6.43
C LYS A 106 -12.34 -6.24 5.26
N PRO A 107 -12.28 -7.37 4.53
CA PRO A 107 -11.29 -7.58 3.46
C PRO A 107 -11.61 -6.86 2.13
N TYR A 108 -12.78 -6.22 2.01
CA TYR A 108 -13.21 -5.50 0.81
C TYR A 108 -12.53 -4.15 0.64
N VAL A 109 -12.48 -3.69 -0.61
CA VAL A 109 -11.92 -2.38 -0.99
C VAL A 109 -12.95 -1.30 -0.68
N ARG A 110 -12.52 -0.23 -0.01
CA ARG A 110 -13.30 0.96 0.30
C ARG A 110 -12.66 2.18 -0.32
N VAL A 111 -13.47 3.04 -0.91
CA VAL A 111 -13.06 4.37 -1.40
C VAL A 111 -13.94 5.43 -0.76
N TYR A 112 -13.34 6.58 -0.45
CA TYR A 112 -14.04 7.68 0.23
C TYR A 112 -14.32 8.84 -0.72
N VAL A 113 -15.57 9.31 -0.75
CA VAL A 113 -16.03 10.29 -1.75
C VAL A 113 -15.98 11.74 -1.30
N ASN A 114 -15.89 12.00 0.01
CA ASN A 114 -15.79 13.34 0.59
C ASN A 114 -14.35 13.86 0.57
N LEU A 115 -13.73 13.90 -0.62
CA LEU A 115 -12.33 14.29 -0.80
C LEU A 115 -12.05 15.70 -0.31
N ASP A 116 -12.98 16.64 -0.52
CA ASP A 116 -12.78 18.04 -0.12
C ASP A 116 -12.68 18.18 1.41
N GLU A 117 -13.47 17.43 2.18
CA GLU A 117 -13.36 17.38 3.64
C GLU A 117 -12.04 16.74 4.11
N ILE A 118 -11.58 15.70 3.42
CA ILE A 118 -10.31 15.03 3.71
C ILE A 118 -9.14 16.00 3.43
N PHE A 119 -9.17 16.71 2.31
CA PHE A 119 -8.14 17.67 1.93
C PHE A 119 -8.14 18.89 2.84
N GLU A 120 -9.30 19.41 3.22
CA GLU A 120 -9.41 20.48 4.21
C GLU A 120 -8.79 20.07 5.54
N LYS A 121 -9.02 18.83 5.98
CA LYS A 121 -8.38 18.35 7.21
C LYS A 121 -6.88 18.15 7.07
N ALA A 122 -6.39 17.72 5.91
CA ALA A 122 -4.97 17.67 5.61
C ALA A 122 -4.35 19.07 5.64
N LYS A 123 -5.05 20.09 5.11
CA LYS A 123 -4.64 21.49 5.18
C LYS A 123 -4.47 21.95 6.61
N GLN A 124 -5.46 21.70 7.47
CA GLN A 124 -5.37 22.05 8.90
C GLN A 124 -4.12 21.46 9.57
N TYR A 125 -3.79 20.18 9.30
CA TYR A 125 -2.56 19.58 9.84
C TYR A 125 -1.27 20.21 9.31
N MET A 126 -1.27 20.70 8.05
CA MET A 126 -0.13 21.45 7.51
C MET A 126 0.00 22.81 8.19
N ASP A 127 -1.12 23.54 8.35
CA ASP A 127 -1.15 24.85 8.99
C ASP A 127 -0.72 24.76 10.47
N GLU A 128 -1.17 23.72 11.20
CA GLU A 128 -0.82 23.47 12.62
C GLU A 128 0.69 23.26 12.84
N ARG A 129 1.42 22.78 11.81
CA ARG A 129 2.85 22.45 11.88
C ARG A 129 3.74 23.45 11.16
N ALA A 130 3.17 24.35 10.36
CA ALA A 130 3.94 25.30 9.58
C ALA A 130 4.86 26.15 10.49
N PRO A 131 6.12 26.40 10.08
CA PRO A 131 6.70 26.14 8.75
C PRO A 131 7.34 24.73 8.61
N GLU A 132 7.15 23.81 9.55
CA GLU A 132 7.64 22.44 9.38
C GLU A 132 6.88 21.70 8.27
N ILE A 133 7.63 20.90 7.51
CA ILE A 133 7.02 19.99 6.53
C ILE A 133 6.11 18.97 7.23
N THR A 134 4.96 18.72 6.62
CA THR A 134 4.02 17.67 7.03
C THR A 134 3.86 16.66 5.91
N ARG A 135 4.28 15.41 6.15
CA ARG A 135 4.16 14.30 5.20
C ARG A 135 2.87 13.53 5.45
N PHE A 136 2.25 13.08 4.37
CA PHE A 136 1.07 12.23 4.37
C PHE A 136 1.34 10.91 3.64
N GLU A 137 1.02 9.79 4.27
CA GLU A 137 1.04 8.45 3.67
C GLU A 137 -0.37 8.08 3.18
N ALA A 138 -0.53 7.88 1.87
CA ALA A 138 -1.83 7.52 1.28
C ALA A 138 -2.04 6.00 1.14
N ALA A 139 -1.02 5.17 1.36
CA ALA A 139 -1.08 3.71 1.19
C ALA A 139 -0.98 2.92 2.52
N CYS A 140 -1.28 3.55 3.66
CA CYS A 140 -1.23 2.90 4.98
C CYS A 140 -2.15 1.68 5.11
N THR A 141 -3.34 1.75 4.52
CA THR A 141 -4.36 0.72 4.72
C THR A 141 -4.97 0.24 3.42
N SER A 142 -4.35 0.56 2.29
CA SER A 142 -4.77 0.16 0.95
C SER A 142 -3.58 0.11 0.00
N ASP A 143 -3.78 -0.47 -1.19
CA ASP A 143 -2.94 -0.12 -2.33
C ASP A 143 -3.69 0.95 -3.14
N ILE A 144 -3.44 2.21 -2.80
CA ILE A 144 -4.18 3.36 -3.34
C ILE A 144 -3.95 3.54 -4.84
N VAL A 145 -2.76 3.25 -5.35
CA VAL A 145 -2.44 3.36 -6.78
C VAL A 145 -3.20 2.32 -7.58
N GLY A 146 -3.21 1.06 -7.13
CA GLY A 146 -3.84 -0.03 -7.88
C GLY A 146 -5.37 0.08 -8.02
N ILE A 147 -6.01 0.96 -7.25
CA ILE A 147 -7.45 1.25 -7.34
C ILE A 147 -7.74 2.61 -8.00
N ASP A 148 -6.72 3.46 -8.19
CA ASP A 148 -6.95 4.87 -8.50
C ASP A 148 -7.48 5.10 -9.91
N HIS A 149 -7.21 4.21 -10.87
CA HIS A 149 -7.81 4.30 -12.22
C HIS A 149 -9.35 4.21 -12.19
N LEU A 150 -9.94 3.81 -11.07
CA LEU A 150 -11.39 3.85 -10.88
C LEU A 150 -11.89 5.22 -10.45
N THR A 151 -11.12 5.98 -9.64
CA THR A 151 -11.60 7.13 -8.86
C THR A 151 -10.84 8.44 -9.09
N HIS A 152 -9.59 8.38 -9.53
CA HIS A 152 -8.64 9.50 -9.59
C HIS A 152 -8.50 10.30 -8.27
N ALA A 153 -8.82 9.67 -7.14
CA ALA A 153 -8.76 10.31 -5.82
C ALA A 153 -7.31 10.62 -5.42
N LEU A 154 -6.37 9.74 -5.76
CA LEU A 154 -4.95 9.95 -5.56
C LEU A 154 -4.41 11.03 -6.48
N LYS A 155 -4.83 11.06 -7.76
CA LYS A 155 -4.46 12.15 -8.69
C LYS A 155 -4.83 13.52 -8.10
N ARG A 156 -6.06 13.67 -7.62
CA ARG A 156 -6.52 14.89 -6.94
C ARG A 156 -5.70 15.20 -5.67
N ALA A 157 -5.34 14.19 -4.89
CA ALA A 157 -4.51 14.37 -3.69
C ALA A 157 -3.07 14.81 -4.04
N ILE A 158 -2.50 14.28 -5.12
CA ILE A 158 -1.18 14.66 -5.64
C ILE A 158 -1.17 16.14 -6.02
N GLU A 159 -2.19 16.60 -6.75
CA GLU A 159 -2.30 17.99 -7.20
C GLU A 159 -2.56 18.94 -6.03
N PHE A 160 -3.47 18.58 -5.11
CA PHE A 160 -3.72 19.33 -3.88
C PHE A 160 -2.45 19.54 -3.05
N ILE A 161 -1.64 18.49 -2.85
CA ILE A 161 -0.37 18.61 -2.12
C ILE A 161 0.68 19.37 -2.96
N GLY A 162 0.68 19.22 -4.28
CA GLY A 162 1.55 19.94 -5.20
C GLY A 162 1.42 21.47 -5.07
N GLU A 163 0.21 21.96 -4.83
CA GLU A 163 -0.11 23.38 -4.61
C GLU A 163 0.25 23.88 -3.21
N SER A 164 0.30 23.01 -2.21
CA SER A 164 0.62 23.38 -0.82
C SER A 164 2.10 23.74 -0.62
N GLU A 165 2.42 24.67 0.28
CA GLU A 165 3.82 25.04 0.59
C GLU A 165 4.54 23.96 1.44
N TYR A 166 3.90 23.58 2.55
CA TYR A 166 4.49 22.71 3.59
C TYR A 166 4.07 21.24 3.49
N GLY A 167 3.19 20.88 2.55
CA GLY A 167 2.71 19.51 2.37
C GLY A 167 3.62 18.64 1.53
N ARG A 168 3.76 17.37 1.91
CA ARG A 168 4.40 16.33 1.09
C ARG A 168 3.56 15.07 1.10
N LEU A 169 3.42 14.44 -0.06
CA LEU A 169 2.67 13.20 -0.22
C LEU A 169 3.63 12.05 -0.48
N ARG A 170 3.30 10.88 0.05
CA ARG A 170 4.00 9.64 -0.29
C ARG A 170 3.00 8.50 -0.32
N PHE A 171 3.23 7.55 -1.23
CA PHE A 171 2.51 6.28 -1.28
C PHE A 171 3.42 5.19 -1.86
N VAL A 172 3.05 3.93 -1.61
CA VAL A 172 3.74 2.76 -2.15
C VAL A 172 2.71 1.86 -2.84
N THR A 173 3.12 1.19 -3.91
CA THR A 173 2.26 0.23 -4.62
C THR A 173 2.98 -1.06 -5.00
N LYS A 174 2.20 -2.10 -5.27
CA LYS A 174 2.61 -3.32 -5.99
C LYS A 174 1.98 -3.45 -7.38
N TYR A 175 1.37 -2.39 -7.91
CA TYR A 175 0.68 -2.37 -9.19
C TYR A 175 1.36 -1.44 -10.20
N SER A 176 1.20 -1.79 -11.48
CA SER A 176 1.83 -1.11 -12.62
C SER A 176 0.89 -0.12 -13.34
N HIS A 177 -0.36 0.01 -12.88
CA HIS A 177 -1.42 0.82 -13.51
C HIS A 177 -1.30 2.31 -13.15
N VAL A 178 -0.23 2.95 -13.63
CA VAL A 178 0.15 4.32 -13.23
C VAL A 178 -0.11 5.39 -14.30
N ASP A 179 -0.53 4.99 -15.49
CA ASP A 179 -0.52 5.86 -16.68
C ASP A 179 -1.36 7.14 -16.50
N HIS A 180 -2.50 7.07 -15.79
CA HIS A 180 -3.37 8.24 -15.55
C HIS A 180 -2.79 9.24 -14.53
N LEU A 181 -1.69 8.91 -13.87
CA LEU A 181 -1.00 9.75 -12.88
C LEU A 181 0.19 10.50 -13.47
N LEU A 182 0.63 10.16 -14.68
CA LEU A 182 1.87 10.68 -15.27
C LEU A 182 1.80 12.18 -15.61
N ASP A 183 0.61 12.70 -15.84
CA ASP A 183 0.34 14.11 -16.16
C ASP A 183 -0.12 14.93 -14.95
N ALA A 184 -0.20 14.34 -13.75
CA ALA A 184 -0.65 15.06 -12.56
C ALA A 184 0.37 16.13 -12.14
N LYS A 185 -0.11 17.29 -11.69
CA LYS A 185 0.74 18.42 -11.26
C LYS A 185 1.36 18.20 -9.87
N HIS A 186 2.24 17.22 -9.75
CA HIS A 186 2.85 16.82 -8.48
C HIS A 186 3.86 17.83 -7.90
N ASN A 187 4.39 18.75 -8.71
CA ASN A 187 5.29 19.84 -8.30
C ASN A 187 6.47 19.40 -7.41
N GLY A 188 7.04 18.22 -7.68
CA GLY A 188 8.11 17.60 -6.88
C GLY A 188 7.76 17.21 -5.44
N LYS A 189 6.50 17.33 -5.00
CA LYS A 189 6.08 17.12 -3.59
C LYS A 189 5.49 15.75 -3.31
N THR A 190 5.53 14.84 -4.28
CA THR A 190 5.00 13.47 -4.16
C THR A 190 6.09 12.42 -4.35
N ARG A 191 6.39 11.63 -3.31
CA ARG A 191 7.28 10.47 -3.39
C ARG A 191 6.51 9.23 -3.84
N PHE A 192 6.70 8.83 -5.10
CA PHE A 192 6.10 7.63 -5.68
C PHE A 192 6.99 6.41 -5.36
N ARG A 193 6.46 5.39 -4.69
CA ARG A 193 7.25 4.21 -4.31
C ARG A 193 6.67 2.90 -4.81
N PHE A 194 7.57 1.94 -5.02
CA PHE A 194 7.20 0.56 -5.36
C PHE A 194 7.69 -0.40 -4.30
N SER A 195 6.84 -1.35 -3.89
CA SER A 195 7.29 -2.48 -3.09
C SER A 195 7.98 -3.50 -3.99
N ILE A 196 9.20 -3.87 -3.64
CA ILE A 196 10.01 -4.87 -4.33
C ILE A 196 10.47 -5.95 -3.34
N ASN A 197 10.83 -7.13 -3.85
CA ASN A 197 11.28 -8.23 -3.01
C ASN A 197 12.03 -9.29 -3.83
N SER A 198 12.67 -10.24 -3.13
CA SER A 198 13.31 -11.39 -3.77
C SER A 198 12.31 -12.17 -4.62
N ARG A 199 12.81 -12.88 -5.63
CA ARG A 199 11.99 -13.72 -6.52
C ARG A 199 11.19 -14.75 -5.73
N TYR A 200 11.77 -15.30 -4.66
CA TYR A 200 11.10 -16.24 -3.76
C TYR A 200 9.85 -15.62 -3.14
N VAL A 201 9.96 -14.42 -2.55
CA VAL A 201 8.84 -13.76 -1.89
C VAL A 201 7.74 -13.40 -2.88
N ILE A 202 8.09 -12.79 -4.02
CA ILE A 202 7.10 -12.39 -5.03
C ILE A 202 6.36 -13.62 -5.56
N LYS A 203 7.08 -14.68 -5.94
CA LYS A 203 6.50 -15.89 -6.51
C LYS A 203 5.58 -16.64 -5.53
N ASN A 204 5.99 -16.78 -4.27
CA ASN A 204 5.27 -17.62 -3.32
C ASN A 204 4.22 -16.86 -2.51
N PHE A 205 4.38 -15.54 -2.32
CA PHE A 205 3.60 -14.80 -1.33
C PHE A 205 2.88 -13.56 -1.87
N GLU A 206 3.03 -13.17 -3.13
CA GLU A 206 2.40 -11.96 -3.68
C GLU A 206 1.39 -12.19 -4.83
N PRO A 207 0.51 -13.22 -4.77
CA PRO A 207 -0.47 -13.43 -5.83
C PRO A 207 -1.44 -12.24 -5.92
N GLY A 208 -1.90 -11.98 -7.15
CA GLY A 208 -2.82 -10.87 -7.41
C GLY A 208 -2.17 -9.48 -7.29
N THR A 209 -0.85 -9.38 -7.50
CA THR A 209 -0.10 -8.12 -7.66
C THR A 209 0.64 -8.10 -9.00
N SER A 210 1.12 -6.93 -9.46
CA SER A 210 1.90 -6.88 -10.71
C SER A 210 3.24 -7.59 -10.51
N PRO A 211 3.76 -8.32 -11.53
CA PRO A 211 5.11 -8.87 -11.52
C PRO A 211 6.18 -7.80 -11.31
N PHE A 212 7.38 -8.20 -10.86
CA PHE A 212 8.48 -7.28 -10.60
C PHE A 212 8.79 -6.38 -11.81
N GLU A 213 8.91 -6.96 -12.98
CA GLU A 213 9.24 -6.29 -14.24
C GLU A 213 8.22 -5.21 -14.59
N GLU A 214 6.93 -5.48 -14.38
CA GLU A 214 5.88 -4.49 -14.59
C GLU A 214 5.94 -3.35 -13.55
N ARG A 215 6.35 -3.63 -12.30
CA ARG A 215 6.55 -2.60 -11.28
C ARG A 215 7.75 -1.71 -11.64
N ILE A 216 8.82 -2.29 -12.16
CA ILE A 216 10.00 -1.51 -12.57
C ILE A 216 9.69 -0.67 -13.79
N GLU A 217 8.95 -1.18 -14.77
CA GLU A 217 8.49 -0.39 -15.91
C GLU A 217 7.63 0.81 -15.45
N ALA A 218 6.70 0.58 -14.52
CA ALA A 218 5.94 1.67 -13.91
C ALA A 218 6.84 2.66 -13.14
N ALA A 219 7.89 2.19 -12.46
CA ALA A 219 8.87 3.03 -11.79
C ALA A 219 9.63 3.94 -12.78
N ARG A 220 10.03 3.39 -13.94
CA ARG A 220 10.65 4.16 -15.02
C ARG A 220 9.71 5.24 -15.55
N LYS A 221 8.43 4.90 -15.79
CA LYS A 221 7.40 5.87 -16.24
C LYS A 221 7.24 7.04 -15.27
N VAL A 222 7.06 6.77 -13.98
CA VAL A 222 6.82 7.84 -12.99
C VAL A 222 8.07 8.68 -12.74
N ALA A 223 9.27 8.08 -12.78
CA ALA A 223 10.52 8.82 -12.71
C ALA A 223 10.71 9.71 -13.95
N GLY A 224 10.40 9.20 -15.15
CA GLY A 224 10.40 9.98 -16.40
C GLY A 224 9.37 11.12 -16.42
N ALA A 225 8.26 10.97 -15.69
CA ALA A 225 7.28 12.03 -15.46
C ALA A 225 7.72 13.06 -14.40
N GLY A 226 8.88 12.87 -13.75
CA GLY A 226 9.45 13.82 -12.80
C GLY A 226 9.08 13.57 -11.33
N TYR A 227 8.42 12.46 -11.00
CA TYR A 227 8.17 12.12 -9.59
C TYR A 227 9.46 11.76 -8.86
N PRO A 228 9.69 12.26 -7.63
CA PRO A 228 10.64 11.65 -6.71
C PRO A 228 10.35 10.16 -6.52
N LEU A 229 11.30 9.30 -6.86
CA LEU A 229 11.15 7.84 -6.81
C LEU A 229 11.67 7.27 -5.48
N GLY A 230 11.10 6.15 -5.04
CA GLY A 230 11.69 5.32 -4.00
C GLY A 230 11.24 3.86 -4.07
N PHE A 231 11.89 3.01 -3.30
CA PHE A 231 11.55 1.60 -3.18
C PHE A 231 11.36 1.20 -1.72
N ILE A 232 10.38 0.33 -1.48
CA ILE A 232 10.22 -0.34 -0.19
C ILE A 232 10.61 -1.81 -0.36
N VAL A 233 11.64 -2.24 0.34
CA VAL A 233 12.04 -3.66 0.35
C VAL A 233 11.33 -4.31 1.54
N ALA A 234 10.14 -4.86 1.27
CA ALA A 234 9.26 -5.36 2.31
C ALA A 234 8.29 -6.45 1.84
N PRO A 235 8.06 -7.49 2.66
CA PRO A 235 8.78 -7.80 3.89
C PRO A 235 10.16 -8.39 3.58
N LEU A 236 11.22 -7.92 4.24
CA LEU A 236 12.49 -8.65 4.25
C LEU A 236 12.27 -9.97 4.98
N TYR A 237 12.44 -11.08 4.27
CA TYR A 237 12.10 -12.43 4.73
C TYR A 237 13.27 -13.37 4.48
N MET A 238 13.83 -13.91 5.57
CA MET A 238 14.91 -14.91 5.57
C MET A 238 14.37 -16.28 5.13
N HIS A 239 14.12 -16.43 3.83
CA HIS A 239 13.91 -17.73 3.20
C HIS A 239 15.25 -18.46 2.99
N GLU A 240 15.20 -19.73 2.60
CA GLU A 240 16.39 -20.46 2.15
C GLU A 240 17.08 -19.71 1.00
N GLY A 241 18.37 -19.41 1.13
CA GLY A 241 19.12 -18.64 0.13
C GLY A 241 18.73 -17.16 0.03
N TRP A 242 18.22 -16.54 1.11
CA TRP A 242 17.79 -15.14 1.08
C TRP A 242 18.90 -14.16 0.71
N GLU A 243 20.14 -14.35 1.18
CA GLU A 243 21.25 -13.44 0.90
C GLU A 243 21.46 -13.26 -0.61
N GLU A 244 21.57 -14.38 -1.33
CA GLU A 244 21.70 -14.39 -2.79
C GLU A 244 20.42 -13.90 -3.47
N GLY A 245 19.24 -14.29 -2.97
CA GLY A 245 17.96 -13.86 -3.52
C GLY A 245 17.74 -12.34 -3.43
N TYR A 246 18.28 -11.67 -2.40
CA TYR A 246 18.28 -10.21 -2.30
C TYR A 246 19.43 -9.57 -3.07
N ARG A 247 20.60 -10.21 -3.20
CA ARG A 247 21.66 -9.74 -4.12
C ARG A 247 21.14 -9.65 -5.55
N GLU A 248 20.50 -10.73 -6.04
CA GLU A 248 19.87 -10.78 -7.38
C GLU A 248 18.80 -9.68 -7.54
N LEU A 249 18.04 -9.38 -6.48
CA LEU A 249 17.04 -8.31 -6.51
C LEU A 249 17.68 -6.96 -6.84
N PHE A 250 18.72 -6.57 -6.11
CA PHE A 250 19.35 -5.27 -6.33
C PHE A 250 20.14 -5.22 -7.63
N GLU A 251 20.75 -6.33 -8.05
CA GLU A 251 21.40 -6.44 -9.36
C GLU A 251 20.39 -6.23 -10.51
N ARG A 252 19.23 -6.88 -10.45
CA ARG A 252 18.15 -6.69 -11.44
C ARG A 252 17.58 -5.28 -11.41
N LEU A 253 17.39 -4.72 -10.22
CA LEU A 253 16.91 -3.36 -10.06
C LEU A 253 17.89 -2.35 -10.66
N TYR A 254 19.19 -2.50 -10.38
CA TYR A 254 20.25 -1.66 -10.92
C TYR A 254 20.27 -1.74 -12.44
N ASN A 255 20.31 -2.95 -13.00
CA ASN A 255 20.33 -3.14 -14.45
C ASN A 255 19.14 -2.50 -15.16
N ALA A 256 17.98 -2.45 -14.50
CA ALA A 256 16.77 -1.86 -15.06
C ALA A 256 16.65 -0.34 -14.85
N LEU A 257 17.55 0.29 -14.07
CA LEU A 257 17.52 1.73 -13.78
C LEU A 257 18.83 2.47 -14.11
N LYS A 258 19.91 1.75 -14.43
CA LYS A 258 21.27 2.32 -14.64
C LYS A 258 21.39 3.35 -15.75
N ASP A 259 20.44 3.38 -16.68
CA ASP A 259 20.35 4.36 -17.77
C ASP A 259 19.49 5.59 -17.41
N MET A 260 18.97 5.66 -16.18
CA MET A 260 18.16 6.77 -15.69
C MET A 260 18.91 7.59 -14.64
N THR A 261 18.75 8.92 -14.70
CA THR A 261 19.13 9.80 -13.60
C THR A 261 17.95 9.94 -12.64
N ILE A 262 18.08 9.37 -11.44
CA ILE A 262 17.02 9.37 -10.43
C ILE A 262 17.52 10.12 -9.19
N PRO A 263 17.32 11.45 -9.12
CA PRO A 263 17.83 12.24 -8.01
C PRO A 263 17.13 11.85 -6.71
N ASN A 264 17.91 11.80 -5.62
CA ASN A 264 17.42 11.52 -4.27
C ASN A 264 16.61 10.22 -4.19
N LEU A 265 17.07 9.13 -4.84
CA LEU A 265 16.45 7.82 -4.73
C LEU A 265 16.44 7.36 -3.27
N THR A 266 15.30 6.89 -2.78
CA THR A 266 15.16 6.46 -1.37
C THR A 266 14.81 4.98 -1.25
N PHE A 267 15.37 4.31 -0.25
CA PHE A 267 14.99 2.95 0.16
C PHE A 267 14.41 2.95 1.58
N GLU A 268 13.36 2.15 1.77
CA GLU A 268 12.75 1.86 3.08
C GLU A 268 12.77 0.36 3.32
N LEU A 269 13.27 -0.07 4.49
CA LEU A 269 13.51 -1.48 4.79
C LEU A 269 12.58 -1.93 5.92
N ILE A 270 11.80 -2.98 5.67
CA ILE A 270 10.83 -3.47 6.66
C ILE A 270 10.97 -4.97 6.77
N GLN A 271 11.42 -5.46 7.92
CA GLN A 271 11.51 -6.89 8.16
C GLN A 271 10.12 -7.53 8.30
N HIS A 272 10.03 -8.80 7.92
CA HIS A 272 8.82 -9.60 8.13
C HIS A 272 8.41 -9.55 9.59
N ARG A 273 7.11 -9.30 9.80
CA ARG A 273 6.49 -9.29 11.11
C ARG A 273 5.08 -9.85 11.03
N PHE A 274 4.63 -10.48 12.10
CA PHE A 274 3.26 -10.99 12.20
C PHE A 274 2.77 -10.86 13.64
N THR A 275 1.45 -10.83 13.82
CA THR A 275 0.83 -10.81 15.15
C THR A 275 0.38 -12.22 15.52
N LYS A 276 0.15 -12.49 16.81
CA LYS A 276 -0.37 -13.78 17.28
C LYS A 276 -1.63 -14.27 16.51
N PRO A 277 -2.66 -13.44 16.26
CA PRO A 277 -3.82 -13.88 15.47
C PRO A 277 -3.52 -14.08 13.98
N ALA A 278 -2.43 -13.50 13.44
CA ALA A 278 -2.13 -13.56 12.01
C ALA A 278 -1.92 -15.00 11.53
N LYS A 279 -1.25 -15.85 12.32
CA LYS A 279 -0.94 -17.24 11.96
C LYS A 279 -2.20 -18.01 11.58
N LYS A 280 -3.20 -18.00 12.46
CA LYS A 280 -4.50 -18.67 12.25
C LYS A 280 -5.22 -18.10 11.03
N VAL A 281 -5.36 -16.77 10.96
CA VAL A 281 -6.07 -16.08 9.85
C VAL A 281 -5.43 -16.39 8.49
N ILE A 282 -4.10 -16.40 8.43
CA ILE A 282 -3.35 -16.67 7.20
C ILE A 282 -3.49 -18.14 6.79
N GLN A 283 -3.40 -19.09 7.73
CA GLN A 283 -3.56 -20.52 7.42
C GLN A 283 -4.98 -20.84 6.93
N GLU A 284 -6.01 -20.20 7.47
CA GLU A 284 -7.40 -20.35 6.99
C GLU A 284 -7.59 -19.75 5.58
N ARG A 285 -7.00 -18.57 5.32
CA ARG A 285 -7.12 -17.88 4.03
C ARG A 285 -6.22 -18.44 2.92
N TYR A 286 -5.09 -19.02 3.31
CA TYR A 286 -4.03 -19.52 2.43
C TYR A 286 -3.50 -20.88 2.93
N PRO A 287 -4.28 -21.96 2.83
CA PRO A 287 -3.93 -23.26 3.41
C PRO A 287 -2.59 -23.83 2.92
N ASN A 288 -2.21 -23.53 1.68
CA ASN A 288 -0.99 -24.01 1.04
C ASN A 288 0.14 -22.98 1.07
N THR A 289 0.10 -21.99 1.97
CA THR A 289 1.15 -20.98 2.09
C THR A 289 2.47 -21.60 2.56
N LYS A 290 3.59 -21.19 1.96
CA LYS A 290 4.95 -21.51 2.43
C LYS A 290 5.48 -20.51 3.47
N LEU A 291 4.63 -19.62 3.96
CA LEU A 291 5.03 -18.54 4.86
C LEU A 291 5.26 -19.10 6.27
N GLU A 292 6.51 -19.11 6.74
CA GLU A 292 6.83 -19.55 8.09
C GLU A 292 6.50 -18.48 9.12
N MET A 293 5.66 -18.86 10.08
CA MET A 293 5.24 -18.05 11.22
C MET A 293 5.45 -18.85 12.51
N ASP A 294 6.66 -19.36 12.67
CA ASP A 294 7.10 -19.99 13.91
C ASP A 294 7.44 -18.91 14.94
N GLU A 295 6.71 -18.90 16.05
CA GLU A 295 6.85 -17.91 17.12
C GLU A 295 8.13 -18.14 17.94
N GLU A 296 8.61 -19.39 18.05
CA GLU A 296 9.79 -19.75 18.84
C GLU A 296 11.10 -19.26 18.18
N LYS A 297 11.08 -19.14 16.86
CA LYS A 297 12.17 -18.54 16.07
C LYS A 297 12.16 -17.01 16.08
N ARG A 298 11.24 -16.36 16.80
CA ARG A 298 11.00 -14.91 16.71
C ARG A 298 11.13 -14.22 18.06
N LYS A 299 11.41 -12.92 18.01
CA LYS A 299 11.32 -12.03 19.17
C LYS A 299 9.96 -11.34 19.19
N TYR A 300 9.25 -11.42 20.30
CA TYR A 300 8.02 -10.64 20.49
C TYR A 300 8.35 -9.19 20.88
N LYS A 301 7.79 -8.22 20.15
CA LYS A 301 7.86 -6.79 20.46
C LYS A 301 6.48 -6.29 20.84
N TRP A 302 6.35 -5.74 22.05
CA TRP A 302 5.12 -5.12 22.52
C TRP A 302 4.74 -3.90 21.67
N GLY A 303 3.47 -3.80 21.31
CA GLY A 303 2.90 -2.64 20.63
C GLY A 303 2.48 -1.56 21.63
N ARG A 304 2.46 -0.31 21.18
CA ARG A 304 2.08 0.86 22.01
C ARG A 304 0.67 0.77 22.61
N TYR A 305 -0.24 0.05 21.93
CA TYR A 305 -1.66 -0.05 22.30
C TYR A 305 -2.11 -1.51 22.57
N GLY A 306 -1.20 -2.36 23.04
CA GLY A 306 -1.53 -3.68 23.62
C GLY A 306 -1.20 -4.89 22.75
N ILE A 307 -1.51 -4.88 21.45
CA ILE A 307 -1.16 -6.01 20.56
C ILE A 307 0.29 -5.86 20.08
N GLY A 308 1.14 -6.79 20.48
CA GLY A 308 2.51 -6.90 20.01
C GLY A 308 2.63 -7.67 18.69
N LYS A 309 3.86 -7.79 18.22
CA LYS A 309 4.22 -8.42 16.94
C LYS A 309 5.52 -9.21 17.08
N TYR A 310 5.58 -10.33 16.40
CA TYR A 310 6.79 -11.14 16.24
C TYR A 310 7.65 -10.56 15.12
N VAL A 311 8.95 -10.44 15.37
CA VAL A 311 9.99 -9.99 14.44
C VAL A 311 11.19 -10.94 14.54
N TYR A 312 12.19 -10.82 13.66
CA TYR A 312 13.42 -11.61 13.82
C TYR A 312 14.12 -11.31 15.15
N LYS A 313 14.97 -12.24 15.61
CA LYS A 313 15.82 -12.00 16.77
C LYS A 313 16.79 -10.85 16.46
N LYS A 314 17.38 -10.27 17.51
CA LYS A 314 18.20 -9.05 17.36
C LYS A 314 19.35 -9.28 16.36
N ASP A 315 20.14 -10.32 16.57
CA ASP A 315 21.30 -10.66 15.76
C ASP A 315 20.92 -10.97 14.30
N GLU A 316 19.82 -11.71 14.10
CA GLU A 316 19.28 -11.99 12.75
C GLU A 316 18.81 -10.72 12.04
N ALA A 317 18.17 -9.80 12.76
CA ALA A 317 17.71 -8.53 12.20
C ALA A 317 18.89 -7.61 11.86
N GLU A 318 19.96 -7.62 12.66
CA GLU A 318 21.20 -6.89 12.40
C GLU A 318 21.90 -7.42 11.15
N VAL A 319 22.09 -8.74 11.04
CA VAL A 319 22.64 -9.38 9.82
C VAL A 319 21.81 -9.04 8.58
N LEU A 320 20.48 -9.10 8.70
CA LEU A 320 19.56 -8.75 7.61
C LEU A 320 19.68 -7.27 7.22
N GLU A 321 19.76 -6.37 8.19
CA GLU A 321 19.93 -4.94 7.93
C GLU A 321 21.27 -4.63 7.27
N GLU A 322 22.38 -5.12 7.83
CA GLU A 322 23.74 -4.90 7.31
C GLU A 322 23.89 -5.42 5.89
N THR A 323 23.39 -6.63 5.62
CA THR A 323 23.45 -7.25 4.29
C THR A 323 22.71 -6.41 3.25
N ILE A 324 21.46 -6.02 3.56
CA ILE A 324 20.63 -5.25 2.63
C ILE A 324 21.19 -3.83 2.43
N ARG A 325 21.72 -3.20 3.48
CA ARG A 325 22.44 -1.93 3.36
C ARG A 325 23.67 -2.07 2.48
N GLY A 326 24.45 -3.15 2.62
CA GLY A 326 25.62 -3.44 1.78
C GLY A 326 25.26 -3.53 0.30
N TYR A 327 24.19 -4.25 -0.05
CA TYR A 327 23.71 -4.30 -1.44
C TYR A 327 23.26 -2.95 -1.96
N ILE A 328 22.52 -2.17 -1.17
CA ILE A 328 22.10 -0.82 -1.60
C ILE A 328 23.32 0.08 -1.83
N HIS A 329 24.31 0.09 -0.93
CA HIS A 329 25.52 0.90 -1.12
C HIS A 329 26.33 0.47 -2.35
N HIS A 330 26.37 -0.83 -2.65
CA HIS A 330 27.09 -1.35 -3.81
C HIS A 330 26.42 -0.95 -5.13
N PHE A 331 25.09 -1.13 -5.24
CA PHE A 331 24.36 -0.91 -6.49
C PHE A 331 23.84 0.54 -6.65
N PHE A 332 23.60 1.25 -5.56
CA PHE A 332 23.01 2.59 -5.52
C PHE A 332 23.73 3.47 -4.50
N PRO A 333 25.01 3.83 -4.74
CA PRO A 333 25.86 4.50 -3.75
C PRO A 333 25.33 5.85 -3.27
N ASP A 334 24.56 6.57 -4.10
CA ASP A 334 23.98 7.87 -3.78
C ASP A 334 22.56 7.79 -3.20
N ALA A 335 22.01 6.58 -3.01
CA ALA A 335 20.65 6.42 -2.51
C ALA A 335 20.56 6.55 -0.99
N GLU A 336 19.49 7.18 -0.52
CA GLU A 336 19.23 7.36 0.91
C GLU A 336 18.45 6.16 1.46
N ILE A 337 18.95 5.54 2.53
CA ILE A 337 18.20 4.53 3.28
C ILE A 337 17.50 5.22 4.46
N GLN A 338 16.18 5.41 4.35
CA GLN A 338 15.44 6.22 5.31
C GLN A 338 15.32 5.56 6.69
N TYR A 339 15.08 4.25 6.73
CA TYR A 339 14.99 3.48 7.97
C TYR A 339 14.99 1.96 7.71
N PHE A 340 15.30 1.21 8.77
CA PHE A 340 15.04 -0.22 8.92
C PHE A 340 14.16 -0.45 10.15
N THR A 341 13.14 -1.33 10.07
CA THR A 341 12.20 -1.57 11.18
C THR A 341 11.62 -2.97 11.22
#